data_AF-A0A7C6HNE3-F1
#
_entry.id   AF-A0A7C6HNE3-F1
#
_cell.length_a   1.000
_cell.length_b   1.000
_cell.length_c   1.000
_cell.angle_alpha   90.00
_cell.angle_beta   90.00
_cell.angle_gamma   90.00
#
_symmetry.space_group_name_H-M   'P 1'
#
loop_
_entity.id
_entity.type
_entity.pdbx_description
1 polymer ?
#
loop_
_entity_poly.entity_id
_entity_poly.type
_entity_poly.pdbx_seq_one_letter_code
_entity_poly.pdbx_strand_id
1 'polypeptide(L)'
;MREGDELVDRHPQKRLHINLDERKLSILVQSLFSSWMLALLFEGQVLYSLAYAYKIAPVVMVFSGIAAHFAGLLFCGFFIKTRKAARKLFLCSFPFCIAISVIFFLPPNVFWTVGIIVGSFLAGSCVAAWGYYLKSSTPKSERIKTVADMLILANILMILLNTAAIHISPHVGLSLSMLMLLGAFLCALQLPAGRAADAFVSSGHKEKPISITGLLAFLCLFIVVITINSGLMYQVVAPDFAHIEWLTSWYFALPYIAALFVMRNLPRRMNRTYILYVAIAMIGLSFIGFMSLGRGVVSYLAVNTLMLGAFGVYDLFWWSILGEMLELHKNPAKILGIGLAANVLGVLLGGLIGNAVTSSNIHSPNPTLLALFVVCVTLVLLPPLHMRLSSLLTGHAYLTVFSEMPTREQTDEVGRAARFKNLSERERQVASLLLQGKTYRTIADELTISENTVKYYVKNIYSKFGIQSRTELIHIMLKKDDAASTE
;
A
#
# COMPACT_ATOMS: atom_id res chain seq x y z
N MET A 1 19.53 -17.64 56.08
CA MET A 1 18.42 -17.20 56.96
C MET A 1 18.16 -15.74 56.67
N ARG A 2 16.95 -15.45 56.17
CA ARG A 2 16.14 -14.20 56.24
C ARG A 2 16.77 -12.89 55.77
N GLU A 3 16.33 -12.36 54.63
CA GLU A 3 15.08 -11.58 54.43
C GLU A 3 15.16 -10.17 55.03
N GLY A 4 14.90 -9.18 54.17
CA GLY A 4 14.80 -7.76 54.47
C GLY A 4 14.38 -7.01 53.22
N ASP A 5 13.16 -7.32 52.77
CA ASP A 5 12.50 -6.81 51.57
C ASP A 5 11.77 -5.49 51.84
N GLU A 6 11.61 -4.71 50.76
CA GLU A 6 10.54 -3.75 50.44
C GLU A 6 10.21 -2.55 51.36
N LEU A 7 10.22 -1.36 50.75
CA LEU A 7 8.98 -0.65 50.35
C LEU A 7 9.34 0.65 49.61
N VAL A 8 9.47 0.56 48.28
CA VAL A 8 9.35 1.74 47.40
C VAL A 8 7.95 1.71 46.80
N ASP A 9 7.14 2.63 47.32
CA ASP A 9 5.75 2.88 46.98
C ASP A 9 5.54 3.06 45.46
N ARG A 10 4.89 2.07 44.83
CA ARG A 10 4.36 2.19 43.47
C ARG A 10 2.88 2.52 43.57
N HIS A 11 2.54 3.79 43.43
CA HIS A 11 1.18 4.17 43.05
C HIS A 11 0.83 3.54 41.68
N PRO A 12 -0.21 2.69 41.59
CA PRO A 12 -0.69 2.22 40.32
C PRO A 12 -1.57 3.31 39.72
N GLN A 13 -1.03 4.10 38.79
CA GLN A 13 -1.88 4.82 37.84
C GLN A 13 -2.69 3.78 37.07
N LYS A 14 -3.97 3.60 37.46
CA LYS A 14 -4.99 2.87 36.71
C LYS A 14 -5.20 3.57 35.37
N ARG A 15 -4.29 3.37 34.41
CA ARG A 15 -4.59 3.59 32.99
C ARG A 15 -5.46 2.41 32.56
N LEU A 16 -6.58 2.72 31.92
CA LEU A 16 -7.45 1.75 31.26
C LEU A 16 -6.63 1.07 30.14
N HIS A 17 -5.88 0.02 30.50
CA HIS A 17 -5.06 -0.73 29.56
C HIS A 17 -5.98 -1.69 28.80
N ILE A 18 -6.30 -1.35 27.55
CA ILE A 18 -6.86 -2.33 26.63
C ILE A 18 -5.69 -3.25 26.27
N ASN A 19 -5.74 -4.51 26.69
CA ASN A 19 -4.67 -5.50 26.48
C ASN A 19 -4.69 -6.01 25.03
N LEU A 20 -4.43 -5.13 24.06
CA LEU A 20 -4.31 -5.45 22.65
C LEU A 20 -2.84 -5.53 22.26
N ASP A 21 -2.51 -6.54 21.45
CA ASP A 21 -1.23 -6.65 20.75
C ASP A 21 -0.93 -5.35 19.95
N GLU A 22 0.33 -4.93 19.90
CA GLU A 22 0.80 -3.68 19.26
C GLU A 22 0.32 -3.61 17.81
N ARG A 23 0.34 -4.76 17.11
CA ARG A 23 -0.19 -4.88 15.74
C ARG A 23 -1.67 -4.53 15.66
N LYS A 24 -2.50 -5.13 16.52
CA LYS A 24 -3.95 -4.91 16.53
C LYS A 24 -4.29 -3.48 16.92
N LEU A 25 -3.57 -2.92 17.88
CA LEU A 25 -3.72 -1.52 18.28
C LEU A 25 -3.36 -0.57 17.14
N SER A 26 -2.26 -0.82 16.42
CA SER A 26 -1.85 -0.05 15.24
C SER A 26 -2.89 -0.09 14.12
N ILE A 27 -3.47 -1.27 13.84
CA ILE A 27 -4.57 -1.44 12.88
C ILE A 27 -5.77 -0.59 13.32
N LEU A 28 -6.19 -0.73 14.58
CA LEU A 28 -7.38 -0.03 15.09
C LEU A 28 -7.22 1.50 15.02
N VAL A 29 -6.07 2.03 15.45
CA VAL A 29 -5.77 3.48 15.39
C VAL A 29 -5.90 3.98 13.94
N GLN A 30 -5.27 3.28 13.01
CA GLN A 30 -5.25 3.72 11.62
C GLN A 30 -6.61 3.55 10.94
N SER A 31 -7.35 2.47 11.22
CA SER A 31 -8.67 2.24 10.62
C SER A 31 -9.70 3.26 11.09
N LEU A 32 -9.75 3.57 12.38
CA LEU A 32 -10.65 4.59 12.93
C LEU A 32 -10.33 5.99 12.40
N PHE A 33 -9.04 6.31 12.26
CA PHE A 33 -8.61 7.56 11.66
C PHE A 33 -8.96 7.63 10.16
N SER A 34 -8.68 6.56 9.42
CA SER A 34 -8.96 6.48 7.98
C SER A 34 -10.46 6.47 7.68
N SER A 35 -11.32 5.91 8.53
CA SER A 35 -12.77 5.97 8.32
C SER A 35 -13.30 7.41 8.38
N TRP A 36 -12.82 8.24 9.31
CA TRP A 36 -13.14 9.68 9.33
C TRP A 36 -12.62 10.39 8.07
N MET A 37 -11.37 10.14 7.70
CA MET A 37 -10.74 10.76 6.55
C MET A 37 -11.51 10.44 5.25
N LEU A 38 -11.92 9.18 5.06
CA LEU A 38 -12.68 8.74 3.89
C LEU A 38 -14.13 9.23 3.93
N ALA A 39 -14.75 9.34 5.10
CA ALA A 39 -16.14 9.81 5.22
C ALA A 39 -16.29 11.33 5.04
N LEU A 40 -15.28 12.13 5.43
CA LEU A 40 -15.35 13.60 5.43
C LEU A 40 -14.44 14.28 4.39
N LEU A 41 -13.19 13.87 4.24
CA LEU A 41 -12.20 14.65 3.47
C LEU A 41 -12.04 14.17 2.03
N PHE A 42 -11.91 12.86 1.81
CA PHE A 42 -11.52 12.28 0.52
C PHE A 42 -12.75 11.75 -0.23
N GLU A 43 -13.37 12.58 -1.07
CA GLU A 43 -14.64 12.26 -1.76
C GLU A 43 -15.75 11.80 -0.78
N GLY A 44 -15.71 12.32 0.45
CA GLY A 44 -16.47 11.82 1.58
C GLY A 44 -17.95 12.20 1.52
N GLN A 45 -18.83 11.20 1.67
CA GLN A 45 -20.29 11.40 1.58
C GLN A 45 -20.84 12.31 2.68
N VAL A 46 -20.15 12.42 3.83
CA VAL A 46 -20.54 13.38 4.88
C VAL A 46 -20.42 14.81 4.37
N LEU A 47 -19.31 15.15 3.69
CA LEU A 47 -19.11 16.48 3.12
C LEU A 47 -20.09 16.74 1.97
N TYR A 48 -20.31 15.77 1.09
CA TYR A 48 -21.28 15.89 0.01
C TYR A 48 -22.70 16.13 0.54
N SER A 49 -23.12 15.38 1.55
CA SER A 49 -24.45 15.51 2.16
C SER A 49 -24.62 16.86 2.87
N LEU A 50 -23.57 17.33 3.56
CA LEU A 50 -23.53 18.67 4.16
C LEU A 50 -23.62 19.78 3.10
N ALA A 51 -22.81 19.69 2.05
CA ALA A 51 -22.79 20.68 0.97
C ALA A 51 -24.13 20.72 0.21
N TYR A 52 -24.74 19.56 -0.01
CA TYR A 52 -26.07 19.43 -0.61
C TYR A 52 -27.15 20.12 0.23
N ALA A 53 -27.13 19.93 1.56
CA ALA A 53 -28.08 20.58 2.48
C ALA A 53 -28.04 22.13 2.39
N TYR A 54 -26.87 22.70 2.11
CA TYR A 54 -26.68 24.15 1.93
C TYR A 54 -26.66 24.60 0.45
N LYS A 55 -26.90 23.70 -0.51
CA LYS A 55 -26.89 23.97 -1.96
C LYS A 55 -25.56 24.57 -2.47
N ILE A 56 -24.44 24.14 -1.91
CA ILE A 56 -23.10 24.56 -2.32
C ILE A 56 -22.45 23.44 -3.14
N ALA A 57 -21.77 23.80 -4.23
CA ALA A 57 -20.97 22.85 -5.00
C ALA A 57 -19.64 22.57 -4.26
N PRO A 58 -19.38 21.33 -3.80
CA PRO A 58 -18.19 21.03 -3.02
C PRO A 58 -16.93 20.81 -3.87
N VAL A 59 -17.03 20.87 -5.20
CA VAL A 59 -15.98 20.51 -6.17
C VAL A 59 -14.62 21.13 -5.81
N VAL A 60 -14.55 22.46 -5.66
CA VAL A 60 -13.30 23.16 -5.35
C VAL A 60 -12.73 22.73 -4.00
N MET A 61 -13.58 22.51 -2.99
CA MET A 61 -13.15 22.06 -1.66
C MET A 61 -12.57 20.65 -1.72
N VAL A 62 -13.23 19.74 -2.43
CA VAL A 62 -12.80 18.34 -2.58
C VAL A 62 -11.48 18.28 -3.33
N PHE A 63 -11.35 18.95 -4.48
CA PHE A 63 -10.09 18.98 -5.24
C PHE A 63 -8.94 19.59 -4.42
N SER A 64 -9.20 20.68 -3.69
CA SER A 64 -8.19 21.29 -2.80
C SER A 64 -7.80 20.36 -1.65
N GLY A 65 -8.76 19.61 -1.11
CA GLY A 65 -8.52 18.58 -0.10
C GLY A 65 -7.63 17.45 -0.63
N ILE A 66 -7.92 16.90 -1.81
CA ILE A 66 -7.12 15.85 -2.46
C ILE A 66 -5.68 16.34 -2.70
N ALA A 67 -5.52 17.56 -3.23
CA ALA A 67 -4.21 18.17 -3.45
C ALA A 67 -3.42 18.40 -2.15
N ALA A 68 -4.10 18.84 -1.09
CA ALA A 68 -3.50 19.01 0.23
C ALA A 68 -3.10 17.66 0.85
N HIS A 69 -3.93 16.62 0.67
CA HIS A 69 -3.63 15.26 1.11
C HIS A 69 -2.38 14.69 0.42
N PHE A 70 -2.29 14.88 -0.90
CA PHE A 70 -1.09 14.56 -1.69
C PHE A 70 0.17 15.25 -1.12
N ALA A 71 0.08 16.56 -0.84
CA ALA A 71 1.20 17.30 -0.26
C ALA A 71 1.59 16.75 1.13
N GLY A 72 0.61 16.45 1.99
CA GLY A 72 0.85 15.85 3.31
C GLY A 72 1.59 14.52 3.23
N LEU A 73 1.18 13.63 2.33
CA LEU A 73 1.83 12.35 2.08
C LEU A 73 3.28 12.53 1.59
N LEU A 74 3.49 13.43 0.62
CA LEU A 74 4.79 13.67 0.00
C LEU A 74 5.80 14.28 0.99
N PHE A 75 5.36 15.25 1.80
CA PHE A 75 6.26 16.03 2.64
C PHE A 75 6.48 15.43 4.04
N CYS A 76 5.60 14.54 4.53
CA CYS A 76 5.72 13.96 5.87
C CYS A 76 7.07 13.29 6.14
N GLY A 77 7.62 12.56 5.16
CA GLY A 77 8.90 11.87 5.29
C GLY A 77 10.12 12.79 5.48
N PHE A 78 10.00 14.10 5.24
CA PHE A 78 11.07 15.06 5.51
C PHE A 78 11.11 15.48 6.98
N PHE A 79 9.94 15.59 7.62
CA PHE A 79 9.80 16.05 9.00
C PHE A 79 9.75 14.91 10.02
N ILE A 80 9.08 13.80 9.68
CA ILE A 80 8.92 12.66 10.56
C ILE A 80 10.02 11.63 10.28
N LYS A 81 10.98 11.54 11.22
CA LYS A 81 12.15 10.66 11.12
C LYS A 81 12.21 9.58 12.20
N THR A 82 11.29 9.57 13.15
CA THR A 82 11.29 8.61 14.26
C THR A 82 9.87 8.16 14.62
N ARG A 83 9.77 6.99 15.25
CA ARG A 83 8.52 6.47 15.82
C ARG A 83 7.94 7.40 16.88
N LYS A 84 8.79 8.04 17.70
CA LYS A 84 8.38 9.07 18.67
C LYS A 84 7.73 10.27 17.99
N ALA A 85 8.31 10.76 16.88
CA ALA A 85 7.76 11.85 16.11
C ALA A 85 6.42 11.46 15.44
N ALA A 86 6.31 10.24 14.92
CA ALA A 86 5.06 9.71 14.36
C ALA A 86 3.94 9.66 15.41
N ARG A 87 4.23 9.15 16.63
CA ARG A 87 3.26 9.17 17.73
C ARG A 87 2.84 10.58 18.10
N LYS A 88 3.81 11.51 18.22
CA LYS A 88 3.53 12.91 18.55
C LYS A 88 2.63 13.54 17.48
N LEU A 89 2.88 13.25 16.20
CA LEU A 89 2.02 13.70 15.11
C LEU A 89 0.58 13.21 15.30
N PHE A 90 0.36 11.92 15.59
CA PHE A 90 -1.00 11.40 15.83
C PHE A 90 -1.69 12.11 17.00
N LEU A 91 -0.99 12.27 18.13
CA LEU A 91 -1.54 12.88 19.33
C LEU A 91 -1.84 14.37 19.18
N CYS A 92 -1.13 15.09 18.30
CA CYS A 92 -1.42 16.48 17.98
C CYS A 92 -2.51 16.61 16.89
N SER A 93 -2.42 15.81 15.83
CA SER A 93 -3.30 15.92 14.67
C SER A 93 -4.71 15.43 14.96
N PHE A 94 -4.92 14.37 15.74
CA PHE A 94 -6.28 13.84 15.93
C PHE A 94 -7.20 14.81 16.69
N PRO A 95 -6.81 15.40 17.83
CA PRO A 95 -7.62 16.42 18.49
C PRO A 95 -7.85 17.65 17.61
N PHE A 96 -6.85 18.03 16.81
CA PHE A 96 -6.97 19.14 15.87
C PHE A 96 -7.97 18.83 14.74
N CYS A 97 -7.98 17.61 14.21
CA CYS A 97 -8.97 17.16 13.23
C CYS A 97 -10.38 17.11 13.83
N ILE A 98 -10.53 16.76 15.11
CA ILE A 98 -11.82 16.87 15.83
C ILE A 98 -12.25 18.33 15.88
N ALA A 99 -11.36 19.25 16.28
CA ALA A 99 -11.66 20.69 16.35
C ALA A 99 -12.05 21.27 14.97
N ILE A 100 -11.35 20.89 13.89
CA ILE A 100 -11.73 21.26 12.53
C ILE A 100 -13.12 20.70 12.16
N SER A 101 -13.42 19.47 12.56
CA SER A 101 -14.72 18.85 12.23
C SER A 101 -15.89 19.60 12.87
N VAL A 102 -15.70 20.28 14.01
CA VAL A 102 -16.73 21.12 14.65
C VAL A 102 -17.18 22.27 13.75
N ILE A 103 -16.30 22.80 12.89
CA ILE A 103 -16.60 23.92 11.98
C ILE A 103 -17.76 23.57 11.03
N PHE A 104 -17.92 22.30 10.69
CA PHE A 104 -18.95 21.82 9.76
C PHE A 104 -20.35 21.70 10.38
N PHE A 105 -20.51 21.93 11.69
CA PHE A 105 -21.83 22.15 12.31
C PHE A 105 -22.34 23.57 12.10
N LEU A 106 -21.45 24.50 11.78
CA LEU A 106 -21.80 25.90 11.54
C LEU A 106 -22.15 26.10 10.06
N PRO A 107 -22.96 27.13 9.74
CA PRO A 107 -23.25 27.49 8.37
C PRO A 107 -21.96 27.68 7.53
N PRO A 108 -21.98 27.33 6.24
CA PRO A 108 -20.81 27.37 5.38
C PRO A 108 -20.15 28.75 5.36
N ASN A 109 -18.83 28.75 5.57
CA ASN A 109 -17.98 29.93 5.54
C ASN A 109 -16.60 29.55 5.00
N VAL A 110 -15.69 30.53 4.88
CA VAL A 110 -14.32 30.30 4.38
C VAL A 110 -13.57 29.24 5.21
N PHE A 111 -13.92 29.07 6.49
CA PHE A 111 -13.30 28.07 7.36
C PHE A 111 -13.63 26.63 6.98
N TRP A 112 -14.70 26.36 6.21
CA TRP A 112 -14.93 25.02 5.66
C TRP A 112 -13.79 24.62 4.72
N THR A 113 -13.47 25.47 3.75
CA THR A 113 -12.39 25.21 2.78
C THR A 113 -11.03 25.14 3.47
N VAL A 114 -10.74 26.08 4.38
CA VAL A 114 -9.50 26.04 5.19
C VAL A 114 -9.43 24.76 6.01
N GLY A 115 -10.54 24.36 6.65
CA GLY A 115 -10.64 23.13 7.42
C GLY A 115 -10.36 21.88 6.59
N ILE A 116 -10.93 21.78 5.38
CA ILE A 116 -10.65 20.67 4.45
C ILE A 116 -9.17 20.64 4.04
N ILE A 117 -8.58 21.79 3.69
CA ILE A 117 -7.18 21.85 3.24
C ILE A 117 -6.23 21.43 4.37
N VAL A 118 -6.36 22.05 5.55
CA VAL A 118 -5.46 21.76 6.68
C VAL A 118 -5.70 20.35 7.21
N GLY A 119 -6.96 19.93 7.34
CA GLY A 119 -7.33 18.57 7.76
C GLY A 119 -6.77 17.51 6.81
N SER A 120 -6.88 17.72 5.50
CA SER A 120 -6.35 16.80 4.48
C SER A 120 -4.83 16.70 4.49
N PHE A 121 -4.12 17.82 4.64
CA PHE A 121 -2.66 17.83 4.76
C PHE A 121 -2.17 17.04 5.99
N LEU A 122 -2.82 17.27 7.15
CA LEU A 122 -2.51 16.52 8.37
C LEU A 122 -2.88 15.05 8.23
N ALA A 123 -4.00 14.73 7.58
CA ALA A 123 -4.40 13.36 7.34
C ALA A 123 -3.39 12.62 6.45
N GLY A 124 -2.89 13.24 5.38
CA GLY A 124 -1.84 12.67 4.55
C GLY A 124 -0.57 12.43 5.35
N SER A 125 -0.21 13.39 6.21
CA SER A 125 0.94 13.25 7.09
C SER A 125 0.80 12.09 8.08
N CYS A 126 -0.38 11.92 8.70
CA CYS A 126 -0.65 10.80 9.60
C CYS A 126 -0.57 9.45 8.88
N VAL A 127 -1.20 9.33 7.70
CA VAL A 127 -1.18 8.10 6.91
C VAL A 127 0.26 7.71 6.52
N ALA A 128 1.09 8.68 6.09
CA ALA A 128 2.50 8.42 5.80
C ALA A 128 3.27 8.00 7.07
N ALA A 129 3.05 8.69 8.20
CA ALA A 129 3.73 8.40 9.47
C ALA A 129 3.39 7.02 10.04
N TRP A 130 2.22 6.45 9.69
CA TRP A 130 1.84 5.08 10.05
C TRP A 130 2.82 4.03 9.51
N GLY A 131 3.61 4.35 8.48
CA GLY A 131 4.70 3.49 8.00
C GLY A 131 5.69 3.05 9.09
N TYR A 132 5.90 3.87 10.13
CA TYR A 132 6.72 3.47 11.28
C TYR A 132 6.09 2.31 12.05
N TYR A 133 4.79 2.38 12.30
CA TYR A 133 4.06 1.34 13.02
C TYR A 133 3.81 0.11 12.16
N LEU A 134 3.59 0.26 10.85
CA LEU A 134 3.52 -0.87 9.92
C LEU A 134 4.85 -1.63 9.85
N LYS A 135 5.99 -0.92 9.91
CA LYS A 135 7.31 -1.56 9.96
C LYS A 135 7.57 -2.23 11.31
N SER A 136 7.34 -1.54 12.42
CA SER A 136 7.75 -2.01 13.76
C SER A 136 6.81 -3.03 14.39
N SER A 137 5.50 -2.87 14.17
CA SER A 137 4.47 -3.65 14.88
C SER A 137 4.11 -4.93 14.13
N THR A 138 4.57 -5.08 12.88
CA THR A 138 4.16 -6.18 12.01
C THR A 138 5.35 -6.87 11.36
N PRO A 139 5.51 -8.19 11.53
CA PRO A 139 6.51 -8.98 10.81
C PRO A 139 6.36 -8.84 9.29
N LYS A 140 7.48 -8.83 8.54
CA LYS A 140 7.52 -8.68 7.07
C LYS A 140 6.44 -9.54 6.37
N SER A 141 6.32 -10.79 6.80
CA SER A 141 5.46 -11.81 6.19
C SER A 141 3.95 -11.66 6.46
N GLU A 142 3.58 -10.77 7.39
CA GLU A 142 2.21 -10.50 7.87
C GLU A 142 1.73 -9.07 7.53
N ARG A 143 2.56 -8.27 6.84
CA ARG A 143 2.24 -6.87 6.46
C ARG A 143 1.04 -6.77 5.53
N ILE A 144 0.95 -7.63 4.52
CA ILE A 144 -0.20 -7.65 3.60
C ILE A 144 -1.51 -7.89 4.35
N LYS A 145 -1.53 -8.80 5.34
CA LYS A 145 -2.73 -9.06 6.16
C LYS A 145 -3.06 -7.87 7.04
N THR A 146 -2.05 -7.22 7.63
CA THR A 146 -2.24 -6.01 8.45
C THR A 146 -2.83 -4.86 7.65
N VAL A 147 -2.33 -4.62 6.43
CA VAL A 147 -2.88 -3.61 5.53
C VAL A 147 -4.30 -3.98 5.11
N ALA A 148 -4.55 -5.24 4.77
CA ALA A 148 -5.90 -5.70 4.42
C ALA A 148 -6.89 -5.52 5.58
N ASP A 149 -6.53 -5.96 6.79
CA ASP A 149 -7.34 -5.75 8.01
C ASP A 149 -7.62 -4.26 8.25
N MET A 150 -6.61 -3.41 8.07
CA MET A 150 -6.73 -1.97 8.24
C MET A 150 -7.70 -1.35 7.22
N LEU A 151 -7.56 -1.69 5.93
CA LEU A 151 -8.39 -1.18 4.85
C LEU A 151 -9.83 -1.71 4.92
N ILE A 152 -10.02 -2.99 5.25
CA ILE A 152 -11.34 -3.61 5.44
C ILE A 152 -12.09 -2.89 6.56
N LEU A 153 -11.47 -2.77 7.74
CA LEU A 153 -12.11 -2.12 8.88
C LEU A 153 -12.41 -0.64 8.61
N ALA A 154 -11.48 0.09 7.97
CA ALA A 154 -11.70 1.49 7.60
C ALA A 154 -12.90 1.67 6.65
N ASN A 155 -13.04 0.79 5.65
CA ASN A 155 -14.13 0.87 4.67
C ASN A 155 -15.47 0.40 5.23
N ILE A 156 -15.51 -0.61 6.11
CA ILE A 156 -16.74 -1.01 6.81
C ILE A 156 -17.26 0.16 7.66
N LEU A 157 -16.37 0.80 8.43
CA LEU A 157 -16.73 1.96 9.24
C LEU A 157 -17.15 3.14 8.36
N MET A 158 -16.45 3.39 7.24
CA MET A 158 -16.84 4.42 6.26
C MET A 158 -18.25 4.19 5.72
N ILE A 159 -18.63 2.96 5.37
CA ILE A 159 -20.01 2.64 4.93
C ILE A 159 -21.00 3.06 6.02
N LEU A 160 -20.77 2.67 7.28
CA LEU A 160 -21.66 3.01 8.39
C LEU A 160 -21.80 4.53 8.58
N LEU A 161 -20.69 5.27 8.47
CA LEU A 161 -20.70 6.73 8.57
C LEU A 161 -21.46 7.38 7.40
N ASN A 162 -21.24 6.90 6.18
CA ASN A 162 -21.90 7.40 4.98
C ASN A 162 -23.41 7.13 5.01
N THR A 163 -23.82 5.91 5.36
CA THR A 163 -25.23 5.54 5.50
C THR A 163 -25.92 6.41 6.56
N ALA A 164 -25.27 6.68 7.69
CA ALA A 164 -25.82 7.58 8.71
C ALA A 164 -25.94 9.04 8.21
N ALA A 165 -24.97 9.52 7.43
CA ALA A 165 -24.99 10.87 6.84
C ALA A 165 -26.15 11.05 5.85
N ILE A 166 -26.38 10.05 5.00
CA ILE A 166 -27.37 10.09 3.92
C ILE A 166 -28.79 9.83 4.46
N HIS A 167 -28.99 8.81 5.29
CA HIS A 167 -30.32 8.35 5.67
C HIS A 167 -30.84 8.90 7.01
N ILE A 168 -29.97 9.41 7.89
CA ILE A 168 -30.39 9.98 9.18
C ILE A 168 -30.24 11.49 9.15
N SER A 169 -29.00 11.99 9.02
CA SER A 169 -28.68 13.40 8.88
C SER A 169 -27.18 13.58 8.64
N PRO A 170 -26.74 14.55 7.82
CA PRO A 170 -25.32 14.83 7.61
C PRO A 170 -24.58 15.12 8.92
N HIS A 171 -25.25 15.73 9.89
CA HIS A 171 -24.70 16.09 11.21
C HIS A 171 -24.51 14.86 12.11
N VAL A 172 -25.36 13.84 11.97
CA VAL A 172 -25.20 12.56 12.66
C VAL A 172 -24.00 11.80 12.10
N GLY A 173 -23.86 11.74 10.77
CA GLY A 173 -22.68 11.17 10.11
C GLY A 173 -21.38 11.86 10.53
N LEU A 174 -21.38 13.19 10.61
CA LEU A 174 -20.25 13.98 11.10
C LEU A 174 -19.93 13.68 12.58
N SER A 175 -20.95 13.64 13.44
CA SER A 175 -20.80 13.33 14.88
C SER A 175 -20.17 11.94 15.09
N LEU A 176 -20.68 10.92 14.38
CA LEU A 176 -20.13 9.57 14.44
C LEU A 176 -18.68 9.52 13.92
N SER A 177 -18.37 10.29 12.87
CA SER A 177 -17.00 10.39 12.34
C SER A 177 -16.03 11.00 13.37
N MET A 178 -16.48 12.00 14.13
CA MET A 178 -15.71 12.58 15.24
C MET A 178 -15.52 11.59 16.39
N LEU A 179 -16.51 10.73 16.68
CA LEU A 179 -16.36 9.64 17.65
C LEU A 179 -15.32 8.62 17.18
N MET A 180 -15.23 8.32 15.88
CA MET A 180 -14.15 7.46 15.35
C MET A 180 -12.77 8.11 15.59
N LEU A 181 -12.62 9.41 15.33
CA LEU A 181 -11.38 10.15 15.65
C LEU A 181 -11.05 10.12 17.14
N LEU A 182 -12.04 10.29 18.02
CA LEU A 182 -11.83 10.20 19.47
C LEU A 182 -11.36 8.80 19.86
N GLY A 183 -11.98 7.76 19.32
CA GLY A 183 -11.52 6.38 19.49
C GLY A 183 -10.08 6.17 19.00
N ALA A 184 -9.74 6.72 17.83
CA ALA A 184 -8.39 6.67 17.29
C ALA A 184 -7.38 7.36 18.22
N PHE A 185 -7.74 8.51 18.80
CA PHE A 185 -6.92 9.24 19.76
C PHE A 185 -6.71 8.47 21.06
N LEU A 186 -7.77 7.92 21.65
CA LEU A 186 -7.69 7.11 22.85
C LEU A 186 -6.82 5.87 22.65
N CYS A 187 -6.90 5.24 21.47
CA CYS A 187 -6.02 4.12 21.12
C CYS A 187 -4.57 4.58 20.85
N ALA A 188 -4.37 5.74 20.22
CA ALA A 188 -3.05 6.29 19.93
C ALA A 188 -2.28 6.70 21.21
N LEU A 189 -3.00 7.04 22.29
CA LEU A 189 -2.40 7.24 23.62
C LEU A 189 -1.74 5.96 24.15
N GLN A 190 -2.20 4.78 23.72
CA GLN A 190 -1.65 3.48 24.14
C GLN A 190 -0.51 3.00 23.22
N LEU A 191 -0.31 3.63 22.05
CA LEU A 191 0.78 3.26 21.15
C LEU A 191 2.16 3.50 21.80
N PRO A 192 3.12 2.58 21.67
CA PRO A 192 4.45 2.80 22.21
C PRO A 192 5.15 3.97 21.53
N ALA A 193 5.76 4.86 22.33
CA ALA A 193 6.65 5.90 21.82
C ALA A 193 8.04 5.34 21.44
N GLY A 194 8.47 4.26 22.11
CA GLY A 194 9.67 3.48 21.78
C GLY A 194 10.51 3.07 22.99
N ARG A 195 10.71 1.74 23.15
CA ARG A 195 11.99 1.03 23.43
C ARG A 195 11.76 -0.48 23.33
N ALA A 196 12.41 -1.13 22.36
CA ALA A 196 12.79 -2.55 22.32
C ALA A 196 13.68 -2.87 21.09
N ALA A 197 13.53 -2.13 19.99
CA ALA A 197 14.25 -2.39 18.72
C ALA A 197 15.21 -1.27 18.26
N ASP A 198 15.54 -0.30 19.12
CA ASP A 198 16.68 0.60 18.87
C ASP A 198 18.04 -0.13 19.06
N ALA A 199 18.01 -1.42 19.36
CA ALA A 199 19.15 -2.33 19.50
C ALA A 199 19.37 -3.24 18.27
N PHE A 200 18.80 -2.93 17.09
CA PHE A 200 19.35 -3.51 15.87
C PHE A 200 20.63 -2.75 15.52
N VAL A 201 21.72 -3.38 15.95
CA VAL A 201 23.12 -3.14 15.59
C VAL A 201 23.24 -2.34 14.30
N SER A 202 23.79 -1.14 14.42
CA SER A 202 24.49 -0.46 13.34
C SER A 202 25.65 -1.35 12.89
N SER A 203 25.39 -2.36 12.07
CA SER A 203 26.46 -3.02 11.33
C SER A 203 26.90 -2.03 10.26
N GLY A 204 28.08 -1.45 10.50
CA GLY A 204 28.74 -0.52 9.60
C GLY A 204 29.21 -1.21 8.32
N HIS A 205 28.28 -1.60 7.47
CA HIS A 205 28.58 -1.86 6.07
C HIS A 205 28.07 -0.68 5.23
N LYS A 206 29.03 0.14 4.81
CA LYS A 206 28.87 1.05 3.67
C LYS A 206 28.69 0.21 2.41
N GLU A 207 27.56 -0.47 2.28
CA GLU A 207 27.13 -0.98 0.98
C GLU A 207 26.77 0.22 0.11
N LYS A 208 27.25 0.21 -1.13
CA LYS A 208 26.95 1.25 -2.12
C LYS A 208 25.44 1.48 -2.16
N PRO A 209 24.94 2.73 -2.23
CA PRO A 209 23.51 3.00 -2.27
C PRO A 209 22.93 2.41 -3.55
N ILE A 210 22.41 1.19 -3.45
CA ILE A 210 21.64 0.54 -4.50
C ILE A 210 20.43 1.45 -4.73
N SER A 211 20.09 1.74 -5.98
CA SER A 211 19.09 2.76 -6.34
C SER A 211 17.65 2.35 -5.97
N ILE A 212 17.33 2.37 -4.67
CA ILE A 212 15.97 2.27 -4.11
C ILE A 212 15.08 3.34 -4.75
N THR A 213 15.66 4.49 -5.09
CA THR A 213 15.00 5.57 -5.83
C THR A 213 14.45 5.09 -7.17
N GLY A 214 15.20 4.28 -7.94
CA GLY A 214 14.73 3.74 -9.21
C GLY A 214 13.55 2.79 -9.03
N LEU A 215 13.64 1.85 -8.08
CA LEU A 215 12.54 0.94 -7.76
C LEU A 215 11.28 1.71 -7.30
N LEU A 216 11.46 2.70 -6.41
CA LEU A 216 10.36 3.53 -5.91
C LEU A 216 9.73 4.35 -7.02
N ALA A 217 10.53 4.91 -7.94
CA ALA A 217 10.03 5.66 -9.09
C ALA A 217 9.20 4.77 -10.03
N PHE A 218 9.65 3.56 -10.34
CA PHE A 218 8.87 2.60 -11.15
C PHE A 218 7.59 2.17 -10.45
N LEU A 219 7.63 1.93 -9.14
CA LEU A 219 6.44 1.63 -8.36
C LEU A 219 5.46 2.81 -8.37
N CYS A 220 5.94 4.05 -8.20
CA CYS A 220 5.10 5.24 -8.27
C CYS A 220 4.46 5.41 -9.65
N LEU A 221 5.23 5.20 -10.73
CA LEU A 221 4.68 5.22 -12.09
C LEU A 221 3.60 4.16 -12.28
N PHE A 222 3.84 2.93 -11.81
CA PHE A 222 2.85 1.86 -11.82
C PHE A 222 1.58 2.27 -11.07
N ILE A 223 1.72 2.78 -9.84
CA ILE A 223 0.59 3.24 -9.02
C ILE A 223 -0.19 4.38 -9.72
N VAL A 224 0.49 5.38 -10.28
CA VAL A 224 -0.20 6.48 -11.00
C VAL A 224 -1.01 5.93 -12.18
N VAL A 225 -0.42 5.04 -12.98
CA VAL A 225 -1.08 4.49 -14.17
C VAL A 225 -2.35 3.70 -13.80
N ILE A 226 -2.33 2.91 -12.72
CA ILE A 226 -3.51 2.13 -12.33
C ILE A 226 -4.59 3.00 -11.66
N THR A 227 -4.21 4.04 -10.90
CA THR A 227 -5.16 4.84 -10.10
C THR A 227 -5.79 6.00 -10.87
N ILE A 228 -5.26 6.34 -12.05
CA ILE A 228 -5.94 7.25 -13.01
C ILE A 228 -7.36 6.75 -13.32
N ASN A 229 -7.55 5.44 -13.46
CA ASN A 229 -8.88 4.86 -13.71
C ASN A 229 -9.85 5.11 -12.53
N SER A 230 -9.35 5.15 -11.30
CA SER A 230 -10.16 5.46 -10.11
C SER A 230 -10.60 6.93 -10.10
N GLY A 231 -9.74 7.86 -10.49
CA GLY A 231 -10.12 9.27 -10.65
C GLY A 231 -11.19 9.48 -11.72
N LEU A 232 -11.02 8.79 -12.85
CA LEU A 232 -11.96 8.82 -13.97
C LEU A 232 -13.34 8.23 -13.60
N MET A 233 -13.36 7.17 -12.78
CA MET A 233 -14.57 6.58 -12.24
C MET A 233 -15.45 7.63 -11.54
N TYR A 234 -14.88 8.47 -10.68
CA TYR A 234 -15.65 9.48 -9.93
C TYR A 234 -16.30 10.53 -10.84
N GLN A 235 -15.70 10.83 -12.00
CA GLN A 235 -16.20 11.87 -12.91
C GLN A 235 -17.08 11.34 -14.04
N VAL A 236 -16.88 10.09 -14.46
CA VAL A 236 -17.58 9.52 -15.63
C VAL A 236 -18.58 8.44 -15.24
N VAL A 237 -18.22 7.54 -14.31
CA VAL A 237 -19.04 6.36 -14.00
C VAL A 237 -19.99 6.62 -12.82
N ALA A 238 -19.49 7.20 -11.73
CA ALA A 238 -20.27 7.44 -10.52
C ALA A 238 -21.50 8.35 -10.74
N PRO A 239 -21.41 9.47 -11.49
CA PRO A 239 -22.57 10.35 -11.70
C PRO A 239 -23.73 9.67 -12.44
N ASP A 240 -23.41 8.80 -13.41
CA ASP A 240 -24.41 8.07 -14.20
C ASP A 240 -25.28 7.11 -13.37
N PHE A 241 -24.79 6.69 -12.20
CA PHE A 241 -25.53 5.82 -11.27
C PHE A 241 -26.05 6.54 -10.02
N ALA A 242 -25.85 7.86 -9.91
CA ALA A 242 -26.23 8.64 -8.73
C ALA A 242 -27.73 8.58 -8.40
N HIS A 243 -28.58 8.34 -9.41
CA HIS A 243 -30.03 8.19 -9.26
C HIS A 243 -30.45 6.96 -8.43
N ILE A 244 -29.55 5.99 -8.19
CA ILE A 244 -29.80 4.79 -7.37
C ILE A 244 -29.11 4.95 -6.00
N GLU A 245 -29.33 6.09 -5.35
CA GLU A 245 -28.62 6.52 -4.13
C GLU A 245 -28.65 5.48 -3.00
N TRP A 246 -29.78 4.79 -2.83
CA TRP A 246 -29.93 3.77 -1.79
C TRP A 246 -28.93 2.61 -1.95
N LEU A 247 -28.51 2.28 -3.17
CA LEU A 247 -27.60 1.18 -3.45
C LEU A 247 -26.15 1.68 -3.51
N THR A 248 -25.92 2.83 -4.12
CA THR A 248 -24.58 3.42 -4.26
C THR A 248 -23.98 3.82 -2.91
N SER A 249 -24.80 4.12 -1.90
CA SER A 249 -24.33 4.55 -0.57
C SER A 249 -23.56 3.47 0.21
N TRP A 250 -23.89 2.19 0.04
CA TRP A 250 -23.27 1.08 0.78
C TRP A 250 -22.60 0.05 -0.13
N TYR A 251 -23.21 -0.28 -1.27
CA TYR A 251 -22.69 -1.33 -2.15
C TYR A 251 -21.39 -0.91 -2.85
N PHE A 252 -21.18 0.40 -3.03
CA PHE A 252 -19.98 0.95 -3.66
C PHE A 252 -18.69 0.32 -3.11
N ALA A 253 -18.54 0.24 -1.78
CA ALA A 253 -17.31 -0.26 -1.16
C ALA A 253 -17.30 -1.79 -0.91
N LEU A 254 -18.42 -2.50 -1.08
CA LEU A 254 -18.50 -3.93 -0.77
C LEU A 254 -17.62 -4.82 -1.66
N PRO A 255 -17.62 -4.68 -3.01
CA PRO A 255 -16.73 -5.48 -3.86
C PRO A 255 -15.25 -5.25 -3.56
N TYR A 256 -14.89 -4.02 -3.20
CA TYR A 256 -13.54 -3.67 -2.77
C TYR A 256 -13.17 -4.43 -1.49
N ILE A 257 -14.02 -4.37 -0.45
CA ILE A 257 -13.82 -5.11 0.81
C ILE A 257 -13.71 -6.62 0.56
N ALA A 258 -14.58 -7.18 -0.31
CA ALA A 258 -14.55 -8.59 -0.66
C ALA A 258 -13.22 -8.98 -1.33
N ALA A 259 -12.73 -8.18 -2.28
CA ALA A 259 -11.44 -8.40 -2.92
C ALA A 259 -10.28 -8.33 -1.92
N LEU A 260 -10.30 -7.37 -0.99
CA LEU A 260 -9.31 -7.28 0.08
C LEU A 260 -9.31 -8.54 0.95
N PHE A 261 -10.49 -9.04 1.32
CA PHE A 261 -10.63 -10.24 2.13
C PHE A 261 -10.12 -11.50 1.42
N VAL A 262 -10.40 -11.65 0.13
CA VAL A 262 -9.88 -12.75 -0.70
C VAL A 262 -8.36 -12.69 -0.77
N MET A 263 -7.80 -11.51 -1.09
CA MET A 263 -6.35 -11.30 -1.17
C MET A 263 -5.63 -11.52 0.16
N ARG A 264 -6.26 -11.16 1.28
CA ARG A 264 -5.74 -11.38 2.63
C ARG A 264 -5.55 -12.86 2.96
N ASN A 265 -6.50 -13.69 2.56
CA ASN A 265 -6.53 -15.12 2.92
C ASN A 265 -5.84 -16.01 1.88
N LEU A 266 -5.21 -15.38 0.88
CA LEU A 266 -4.63 -16.07 -0.24
C LEU A 266 -3.39 -16.90 0.16
N PRO A 267 -3.31 -18.19 -0.23
CA PRO A 267 -2.13 -19.01 0.01
C PRO A 267 -0.89 -18.42 -0.65
N ARG A 268 0.26 -18.42 0.05
CA ARG A 268 1.55 -17.94 -0.47
C ARG A 268 2.03 -18.67 -1.74
N ARG A 269 1.48 -19.87 -2.02
CA ARG A 269 1.80 -20.68 -3.21
C ARG A 269 1.13 -20.17 -4.49
N MET A 270 0.12 -19.30 -4.38
CA MET A 270 -0.59 -18.83 -5.56
C MET A 270 0.19 -17.71 -6.25
N ASN A 271 0.33 -17.81 -7.57
CA ASN A 271 1.06 -16.82 -8.35
C ASN A 271 0.29 -15.49 -8.35
N ARG A 272 0.72 -14.53 -7.52
CA ARG A 272 0.11 -13.19 -7.39
C ARG A 272 0.01 -12.45 -8.73
N THR A 273 0.93 -12.75 -9.65
CA THR A 273 0.91 -12.24 -11.03
C THR A 273 -0.38 -12.60 -11.77
N TYR A 274 -0.90 -13.81 -11.57
CA TYR A 274 -2.13 -14.26 -12.22
C TYR A 274 -3.34 -13.43 -11.77
N ILE A 275 -3.43 -13.14 -10.48
CA ILE A 275 -4.53 -12.35 -9.91
C ILE A 275 -4.49 -10.92 -10.42
N LEU A 276 -3.28 -10.37 -10.60
CA LEU A 276 -3.11 -9.07 -11.22
C LEU A 276 -3.67 -9.06 -12.65
N TYR A 277 -3.41 -10.10 -13.46
CA TYR A 277 -4.02 -10.24 -14.79
C TYR A 277 -5.55 -10.37 -14.75
N VAL A 278 -6.09 -11.09 -13.77
CA VAL A 278 -7.54 -11.15 -13.54
C VAL A 278 -8.10 -9.75 -13.25
N ALA A 279 -7.43 -8.96 -12.40
CA ALA A 279 -7.83 -7.58 -12.11
C ALA A 279 -7.74 -6.65 -13.35
N ILE A 280 -6.76 -6.87 -14.24
CA ILE A 280 -6.66 -6.16 -15.54
C ILE A 280 -7.91 -6.44 -16.39
N ALA A 281 -8.25 -7.72 -16.53
CA ALA A 281 -9.43 -8.12 -17.28
C ALA A 281 -10.72 -7.57 -16.65
N MET A 282 -10.83 -7.58 -15.33
CA MET A 282 -11.98 -7.02 -14.60
C MET A 282 -12.15 -5.52 -14.86
N ILE A 283 -11.09 -4.70 -14.85
CA ILE A 283 -11.19 -3.27 -15.20
C ILE A 283 -11.68 -3.12 -16.64
N GLY A 284 -11.07 -3.81 -17.61
CA GLY A 284 -11.47 -3.71 -19.02
C GLY A 284 -12.94 -4.08 -19.23
N LEU A 285 -13.38 -5.20 -18.66
CA LEU A 285 -14.76 -5.65 -18.72
C LEU A 285 -15.73 -4.68 -18.01
N SER A 286 -15.31 -4.03 -16.93
CA SER A 286 -16.15 -3.05 -16.23
C SER A 286 -16.45 -1.83 -17.11
N PHE A 287 -15.47 -1.31 -17.85
CA PHE A 287 -15.66 -0.17 -18.75
C PHE A 287 -16.43 -0.56 -20.02
N ILE A 288 -16.18 -1.74 -20.58
CA ILE A 288 -16.99 -2.28 -21.67
C ILE A 288 -18.44 -2.44 -21.22
N GLY A 289 -18.66 -3.06 -20.05
CA GLY A 289 -19.98 -3.19 -19.44
C GLY A 289 -20.65 -1.84 -19.20
N PHE A 290 -19.89 -0.84 -18.76
CA PHE A 290 -20.41 0.52 -18.61
C PHE A 290 -20.85 1.15 -19.93
N MET A 291 -20.23 0.84 -21.07
CA MET A 291 -20.70 1.36 -22.36
C MET A 291 -21.86 0.55 -22.94
N SER A 292 -21.89 -0.76 -22.72
CA SER A 292 -22.82 -1.67 -23.38
C SER A 292 -24.10 -1.95 -22.61
N LEU A 293 -24.07 -1.82 -21.27
CA LEU A 293 -25.24 -2.06 -20.42
C LEU A 293 -26.02 -0.76 -20.18
N GLY A 294 -27.29 -0.90 -19.80
CA GLY A 294 -28.12 0.24 -19.39
C GLY A 294 -27.64 0.90 -18.09
N ARG A 295 -28.44 1.85 -17.58
CA ARG A 295 -28.15 2.59 -16.33
C ARG A 295 -28.94 2.07 -15.12
N GLY A 296 -29.40 0.82 -15.16
CA GLY A 296 -30.20 0.22 -14.08
C GLY A 296 -29.37 -0.44 -12.98
N VAL A 297 -30.07 -1.01 -11.99
CA VAL A 297 -29.48 -1.71 -10.83
C VAL A 297 -28.54 -2.85 -11.24
N VAL A 298 -28.96 -3.71 -12.16
CA VAL A 298 -28.16 -4.87 -12.62
C VAL A 298 -26.84 -4.41 -13.26
N SER A 299 -26.91 -3.36 -14.06
CA SER A 299 -25.75 -2.75 -14.70
C SER A 299 -24.79 -2.16 -13.68
N TYR A 300 -25.32 -1.45 -12.67
CA TYR A 300 -24.51 -0.93 -11.57
C TYR A 300 -23.81 -2.05 -10.81
N LEU A 301 -24.52 -3.11 -10.42
CA LEU A 301 -23.96 -4.25 -9.71
C LEU A 301 -22.82 -4.89 -10.52
N ALA A 302 -23.02 -5.13 -11.82
CA ALA A 302 -22.00 -5.73 -12.68
C ALA A 302 -20.76 -4.83 -12.83
N VAL A 303 -20.95 -3.56 -13.20
CA VAL A 303 -19.86 -2.60 -13.43
C VAL A 303 -19.10 -2.31 -12.14
N ASN A 304 -19.81 -1.98 -11.07
CA ASN A 304 -19.22 -1.64 -9.77
C ASN A 304 -18.45 -2.83 -9.19
N THR A 305 -18.99 -4.05 -9.27
CA THR A 305 -18.32 -5.25 -8.73
C THR A 305 -16.99 -5.52 -9.42
N LEU A 306 -16.98 -5.49 -10.76
CA LEU A 306 -15.77 -5.71 -11.53
C LEU A 306 -14.73 -4.60 -11.26
N MET A 307 -15.17 -3.34 -11.27
CA MET A 307 -14.28 -2.19 -11.13
C MET A 307 -13.67 -2.09 -9.72
N LEU A 308 -14.50 -2.09 -8.67
CA LEU A 308 -14.04 -1.92 -7.28
C LEU A 308 -13.34 -3.19 -6.76
N GLY A 309 -13.76 -4.36 -7.23
CA GLY A 309 -13.03 -5.61 -6.97
C GLY A 309 -11.61 -5.57 -7.54
N ALA A 310 -11.43 -5.06 -8.76
CA ALA A 310 -10.11 -4.89 -9.34
C ALA A 310 -9.25 -3.88 -8.58
N PHE A 311 -9.82 -2.72 -8.20
CA PHE A 311 -9.11 -1.73 -7.38
C PHE A 311 -8.63 -2.31 -6.04
N GLY A 312 -9.44 -3.15 -5.38
CA GLY A 312 -9.03 -3.83 -4.14
C GLY A 312 -7.84 -4.78 -4.33
N VAL A 313 -7.81 -5.52 -5.44
CA VAL A 313 -6.66 -6.37 -5.80
C VAL A 313 -5.40 -5.52 -6.03
N TYR A 314 -5.51 -4.46 -6.83
CA TYR A 314 -4.39 -3.58 -7.14
C TYR A 314 -3.83 -2.93 -5.89
N ASP A 315 -4.69 -2.39 -5.03
CA ASP A 315 -4.30 -1.78 -3.78
C ASP A 315 -3.44 -2.71 -2.95
N LEU A 316 -3.93 -3.90 -2.61
CA LEU A 316 -3.12 -4.83 -1.82
C LEU A 316 -1.84 -5.29 -2.52
N PHE A 317 -1.84 -5.35 -3.85
CA PHE A 317 -0.64 -5.69 -4.60
C PHE A 317 0.47 -4.65 -4.39
N TRP A 318 0.21 -3.37 -4.66
CA TRP A 318 1.25 -2.34 -4.51
C TRP A 318 1.53 -1.98 -3.04
N TRP A 319 0.54 -2.10 -2.14
CA TRP A 319 0.76 -2.00 -0.70
C TRP A 319 1.71 -3.09 -0.18
N SER A 320 1.64 -4.32 -0.72
CA SER A 320 2.59 -5.39 -0.40
C SER A 320 4.01 -4.99 -0.78
N ILE A 321 4.20 -4.40 -1.96
CA ILE A 321 5.50 -3.96 -2.46
C ILE A 321 6.05 -2.83 -1.57
N LEU A 322 5.23 -1.82 -1.24
CA LEU A 322 5.62 -0.77 -0.30
C LEU A 322 6.02 -1.34 1.06
N GLY A 323 5.27 -2.32 1.56
CA GLY A 323 5.55 -3.02 2.82
C GLY A 323 6.93 -3.70 2.84
N GLU A 324 7.37 -4.26 1.71
CA GLU A 324 8.73 -4.81 1.55
C GLU A 324 9.78 -3.69 1.49
N MET A 325 9.50 -2.60 0.76
CA MET A 325 10.41 -1.46 0.64
C MET A 325 10.67 -0.71 1.94
N LEU A 326 9.81 -0.85 2.96
CA LEU A 326 10.05 -0.29 4.30
C LEU A 326 11.35 -0.82 4.93
N GLU A 327 11.84 -1.99 4.51
CA GLU A 327 13.11 -2.55 4.99
C GLU A 327 14.33 -1.91 4.33
N LEU A 328 14.19 -1.50 3.07
CA LEU A 328 15.30 -1.00 2.27
C LEU A 328 15.72 0.42 2.68
N HIS A 329 14.86 1.16 3.38
CA HIS A 329 15.10 2.56 3.72
C HIS A 329 15.01 2.83 5.23
N LYS A 330 15.85 3.77 5.70
CA LYS A 330 15.91 4.18 7.12
C LYS A 330 14.66 4.93 7.59
N ASN A 331 13.97 5.60 6.68
CA ASN A 331 12.73 6.34 6.97
C ASN A 331 11.51 5.66 6.30
N PRO A 332 10.70 4.89 7.06
CA PRO A 332 9.47 4.27 6.58
C PRO A 332 8.41 5.28 6.12
N ALA A 333 8.27 6.42 6.80
CA ALA A 333 7.27 7.43 6.46
C ALA A 333 7.53 8.05 5.09
N LYS A 334 8.80 8.20 4.70
CA LYS A 334 9.16 8.68 3.35
C LYS A 334 8.77 7.68 2.25
N ILE A 335 9.05 6.39 2.44
CA ILE A 335 8.70 5.36 1.45
C ILE A 335 7.19 5.22 1.30
N LEU A 336 6.50 5.09 2.44
CA LEU A 336 5.05 4.95 2.44
C LEU A 336 4.38 6.23 1.90
N GLY A 337 4.83 7.40 2.35
CA GLY A 337 4.32 8.70 1.90
C GLY A 337 4.47 8.92 0.40
N ILE A 338 5.66 8.67 -0.18
CA ILE A 338 5.88 8.82 -1.63
C ILE A 338 5.00 7.84 -2.44
N GLY A 339 4.93 6.57 -2.02
CA GLY A 339 4.11 5.56 -2.70
C GLY A 339 2.61 5.89 -2.67
N LEU A 340 2.10 6.32 -1.51
CA LEU A 340 0.71 6.73 -1.36
C LEU A 340 0.40 8.07 -2.03
N ALA A 341 1.36 9.00 -2.08
CA ALA A 341 1.22 10.23 -2.84
C ALA A 341 1.06 9.92 -4.34
N ALA A 342 1.74 8.90 -4.88
CA ALA A 342 1.53 8.45 -6.26
C ALA A 342 0.10 7.96 -6.51
N ASN A 343 -0.52 7.26 -5.55
CA ASN A 343 -1.93 6.86 -5.64
C ASN A 343 -2.85 8.07 -5.77
N VAL A 344 -2.73 9.01 -4.83
CA VAL A 344 -3.54 10.24 -4.80
C VAL A 344 -3.30 11.10 -6.04
N LEU A 345 -2.07 11.17 -6.54
CA LEU A 345 -1.74 11.87 -7.78
C LEU A 345 -2.46 11.25 -8.98
N GLY A 346 -2.48 9.93 -9.10
CA GLY A 346 -3.22 9.27 -10.19
C GLY A 346 -4.72 9.52 -10.11
N VAL A 347 -5.32 9.45 -8.91
CA VAL A 347 -6.74 9.82 -8.70
C VAL A 347 -6.99 11.28 -9.10
N LEU A 348 -6.13 12.21 -8.68
CA LEU A 348 -6.24 13.62 -9.04
C LEU A 348 -6.13 13.84 -10.55
N LEU A 349 -5.14 13.23 -11.22
CA LEU A 349 -4.97 13.33 -12.67
C LEU A 349 -6.17 12.74 -13.42
N GLY A 350 -6.67 11.58 -12.99
CA GLY A 350 -7.86 10.96 -13.57
C GLY A 350 -9.11 11.82 -13.39
N GLY A 351 -9.28 12.46 -12.22
CA GLY A 351 -10.36 13.40 -11.96
C GLY A 351 -10.26 14.68 -12.79
N LEU A 352 -9.06 15.24 -12.95
CA LEU A 352 -8.83 16.41 -13.81
C LEU A 352 -9.10 16.10 -15.29
N ILE A 353 -8.66 14.93 -15.76
CA ILE A 353 -8.96 14.45 -17.12
C ILE A 353 -10.47 14.29 -17.26
N GLY A 354 -11.14 13.58 -16.36
CA GLY A 354 -12.59 13.39 -16.39
C GLY A 354 -13.37 14.71 -16.44
N ASN A 355 -13.01 15.66 -15.56
CA ASN A 355 -13.67 16.96 -15.50
C ASN A 355 -13.44 17.80 -16.77
N ALA A 356 -12.20 17.83 -17.28
CA ALA A 356 -11.88 18.53 -18.53
C ALA A 356 -12.76 18.02 -19.67
N VAL A 357 -12.90 16.69 -19.77
CA VAL A 357 -13.69 16.01 -20.81
C VAL A 357 -15.18 16.28 -20.68
N THR A 358 -15.73 16.31 -19.47
CA THR A 358 -17.15 16.64 -19.26
C THR A 358 -17.46 18.12 -19.52
N SER A 359 -16.48 19.01 -19.35
CA SER A 359 -16.66 20.46 -19.50
C SER A 359 -16.47 20.96 -20.94
N SER A 360 -15.66 20.28 -21.75
CA SER A 360 -15.40 20.65 -23.14
C SER A 360 -16.55 20.18 -24.06
N ASN A 361 -17.58 21.01 -24.21
CA ASN A 361 -18.71 20.84 -25.14
C ASN A 361 -18.32 20.99 -26.64
N ILE A 362 -17.07 20.69 -27.02
CA ILE A 362 -16.54 20.98 -28.36
C ILE A 362 -16.43 19.68 -29.18
N HIS A 363 -17.27 19.60 -30.21
CA HIS A 363 -17.19 18.75 -31.42
C HIS A 363 -16.47 17.37 -31.30
N SER A 364 -17.02 16.45 -30.50
CA SER A 364 -16.73 14.99 -30.35
C SER A 364 -15.41 14.59 -29.65
N PRO A 365 -15.32 13.47 -28.89
CA PRO A 365 -16.24 12.33 -28.74
C PRO A 365 -16.98 12.28 -27.38
N ASN A 366 -17.97 11.39 -27.28
CA ASN A 366 -18.72 11.09 -26.04
C ASN A 366 -17.75 10.91 -24.85
N PRO A 367 -17.93 11.55 -23.68
CA PRO A 367 -17.02 11.46 -22.53
C PRO A 367 -16.66 10.02 -22.14
N THR A 368 -17.56 9.08 -22.40
CA THR A 368 -17.37 7.64 -22.23
C THR A 368 -16.31 7.02 -23.16
N LEU A 369 -16.19 7.49 -24.40
CA LEU A 369 -15.19 7.01 -25.37
C LEU A 369 -13.78 7.44 -25.00
N LEU A 370 -13.61 8.66 -24.51
CA LEU A 370 -12.31 9.14 -24.06
C LEU A 370 -11.91 8.46 -22.74
N ALA A 371 -12.87 8.22 -21.85
CA ALA A 371 -12.66 7.39 -20.67
C ALA A 371 -12.18 5.98 -21.04
N LEU A 372 -12.82 5.35 -22.03
CA LEU A 372 -12.38 4.06 -22.56
C LEU A 372 -10.97 4.12 -23.16
N PHE A 373 -10.63 5.18 -23.90
CA PHE A 373 -9.29 5.35 -24.44
C PHE A 373 -8.22 5.37 -23.34
N VAL A 374 -8.44 6.16 -22.27
CA VAL A 374 -7.53 6.20 -21.11
C VAL A 374 -7.40 4.79 -20.51
N VAL A 375 -8.51 4.09 -20.31
CA VAL A 375 -8.50 2.72 -19.77
C VAL A 375 -7.71 1.78 -20.68
N CYS A 376 -7.95 1.78 -21.99
CA CYS A 376 -7.20 0.97 -22.94
C CYS A 376 -5.68 1.25 -22.87
N VAL A 377 -5.28 2.52 -22.79
CA VAL A 377 -3.88 2.90 -22.61
C VAL A 377 -3.33 2.34 -21.29
N THR A 378 -4.06 2.46 -20.18
CA THR A 378 -3.61 1.87 -18.90
C THR A 378 -3.45 0.35 -18.97
N LEU A 379 -4.38 -0.36 -19.62
CA LEU A 379 -4.33 -1.83 -19.78
C LEU A 379 -3.13 -2.27 -20.63
N VAL A 380 -2.73 -1.48 -21.64
CA VAL A 380 -1.53 -1.74 -22.44
C VAL A 380 -0.24 -1.48 -21.66
N LEU A 381 -0.22 -0.46 -20.81
CA LEU A 381 0.97 -0.09 -20.03
C LEU A 381 1.21 -1.02 -18.81
N LEU A 382 0.16 -1.64 -18.28
CA LEU A 382 0.23 -2.40 -17.02
C LEU A 382 1.12 -3.65 -17.10
N PRO A 383 1.02 -4.53 -18.12
CA PRO A 383 1.89 -5.70 -18.25
C PRO A 383 3.39 -5.38 -18.32
N PRO A 384 3.89 -4.47 -19.18
CA PRO A 384 5.32 -4.16 -19.24
C PRO A 384 5.82 -3.50 -17.95
N LEU A 385 5.02 -2.64 -17.32
CA LEU A 385 5.36 -2.05 -16.01
C LEU A 385 5.48 -3.13 -14.93
N HIS A 386 4.54 -4.07 -14.89
CA HIS A 386 4.58 -5.20 -13.96
C HIS A 386 5.81 -6.08 -14.18
N MET A 387 6.12 -6.46 -15.42
CA MET A 387 7.32 -7.26 -15.74
C MET A 387 8.60 -6.57 -15.26
N ARG A 388 8.71 -5.25 -15.49
CA ARG A 388 9.88 -4.48 -15.07
C ARG A 388 9.97 -4.37 -13.55
N LEU A 389 8.84 -4.13 -12.88
CA LEU A 389 8.76 -4.04 -11.42
C LEU A 389 9.12 -5.37 -10.75
N SER A 390 8.60 -6.48 -11.26
CA SER A 390 8.91 -7.84 -10.78
C SER A 390 10.38 -8.21 -10.99
N SER A 391 10.97 -7.79 -12.11
CA SER A 391 12.41 -7.96 -12.37
C SER A 391 13.27 -7.19 -11.36
N LEU A 392 12.93 -5.93 -11.06
CA LEU A 392 13.64 -5.11 -10.07
C LEU A 392 13.49 -5.66 -8.65
N LEU A 393 12.28 -6.09 -8.27
CA LEU A 393 12.02 -6.69 -6.96
C LEU A 393 12.80 -7.98 -6.77
N THR A 394 12.81 -8.86 -7.78
CA THR A 394 13.62 -10.08 -7.74
C THR A 394 15.11 -9.73 -7.60
N GLY A 395 15.60 -8.70 -8.30
CA GLY A 395 16.98 -8.22 -8.16
C GLY A 395 17.32 -7.73 -6.74
N HIS A 396 16.39 -7.08 -6.04
CA HIS A 396 16.60 -6.57 -4.68
C HIS A 396 16.38 -7.61 -3.57
N ALA A 397 15.36 -8.46 -3.71
CA ALA A 397 15.15 -9.62 -2.82
C ALA A 397 16.36 -10.55 -2.87
N TYR A 398 16.98 -10.68 -4.04
CA TYR A 398 18.24 -11.39 -4.20
C TYR A 398 19.37 -10.76 -3.39
N LEU A 399 19.59 -9.44 -3.55
CA LEU A 399 20.69 -8.75 -2.87
C LEU A 399 20.51 -8.70 -1.34
N THR A 400 19.27 -8.61 -0.85
CA THR A 400 18.96 -8.60 0.59
C THR A 400 19.09 -9.98 1.24
N VAL A 401 18.70 -11.06 0.57
CA VAL A 401 18.95 -12.43 1.06
C VAL A 401 20.46 -12.74 1.05
N PHE A 402 21.21 -12.20 0.08
CA PHE A 402 22.67 -12.35 0.05
C PHE A 402 23.40 -11.49 1.09
N SER A 403 22.86 -10.33 1.48
CA SER A 403 23.46 -9.45 2.51
C SER A 403 23.00 -9.76 3.94
N GLU A 404 21.87 -10.45 4.13
CA GLU A 404 21.40 -10.95 5.43
C GLU A 404 22.04 -12.30 5.83
N MET A 405 22.90 -12.91 4.99
CA MET A 405 23.73 -14.05 5.44
C MET A 405 24.73 -13.56 6.50
N PRO A 406 24.69 -14.09 7.74
CA PRO A 406 25.63 -13.69 8.78
C PRO A 406 27.05 -13.98 8.28
N THR A 407 27.95 -13.03 8.48
CA THR A 407 29.38 -13.31 8.50
C THR A 407 29.69 -14.15 9.76
N ARG A 408 29.26 -15.41 9.74
CA ARG A 408 29.67 -16.52 10.61
C ARG A 408 29.87 -17.68 9.65
N GLU A 409 31.04 -18.26 9.45
CA GLU A 409 32.38 -18.10 9.97
C GLU A 409 33.31 -18.55 8.82
N GLN A 410 34.59 -18.19 8.89
CA GLN A 410 35.64 -18.70 8.00
C GLN A 410 35.95 -20.20 8.22
N THR A 411 34.94 -21.03 8.49
CA THR A 411 35.08 -22.45 8.81
C THR A 411 34.35 -23.37 7.83
N ASP A 412 33.68 -22.84 6.79
CA ASP A 412 32.89 -23.65 5.85
C ASP A 412 33.40 -23.62 4.39
N GLU A 413 34.70 -23.42 4.18
CA GLU A 413 35.33 -23.68 2.88
C GLU A 413 35.24 -25.17 2.50
N VAL A 414 35.21 -26.06 3.49
CA VAL A 414 35.11 -27.52 3.31
C VAL A 414 33.70 -27.95 2.87
N GLY A 415 32.64 -27.30 3.39
CA GLY A 415 31.25 -27.57 3.00
C GLY A 415 30.87 -27.02 1.62
N ARG A 416 31.35 -25.82 1.25
CA ARG A 416 31.20 -25.29 -0.12
C ARG A 416 31.98 -26.13 -1.13
N ALA A 417 33.21 -26.53 -0.83
CA ALA A 417 34.00 -27.39 -1.71
C ALA A 417 33.32 -28.75 -1.98
N ALA A 418 32.60 -29.30 -0.99
CA ALA A 418 31.85 -30.55 -1.16
C ALA A 418 30.62 -30.41 -2.09
N ARG A 419 29.94 -29.25 -2.12
CA ARG A 419 28.77 -29.00 -2.99
C ARG A 419 29.12 -28.74 -4.46
N PHE A 420 30.35 -28.30 -4.72
CA PHE A 420 30.87 -28.09 -6.06
C PHE A 420 31.68 -29.27 -6.62
N LYS A 421 31.78 -30.40 -5.91
CA LYS A 421 32.59 -31.56 -6.35
C LYS A 421 32.20 -32.10 -7.74
N ASN A 422 30.94 -31.96 -8.13
CA ASN A 422 30.43 -32.44 -9.42
C ASN A 422 30.54 -31.40 -10.55
N LEU A 423 30.93 -30.16 -10.23
CA LEU A 423 31.14 -29.10 -11.19
C LEU A 423 32.63 -28.97 -11.54
N SER A 424 32.92 -28.80 -12.83
CA SER A 424 34.23 -28.38 -13.28
C SER A 424 34.53 -26.97 -12.78
N GLU A 425 35.80 -26.59 -12.77
CA GLU A 425 36.23 -25.26 -12.32
C GLU A 425 35.49 -24.11 -13.04
N ARG A 426 35.26 -24.27 -14.35
CA ARG A 426 34.52 -23.30 -15.16
C ARG A 426 33.03 -23.28 -14.84
N GLU A 427 32.40 -24.44 -14.62
CA GLU A 427 31.01 -24.51 -14.17
C GLU A 427 30.84 -23.92 -12.77
N ARG A 428 31.82 -24.08 -11.88
CA ARG A 428 31.82 -23.49 -10.54
C ARG A 428 31.89 -21.96 -10.60
N GLN A 429 32.75 -21.41 -11.45
CA GLN A 429 32.84 -19.97 -11.71
C GLN A 429 31.52 -19.42 -12.24
N VAL A 430 30.94 -20.07 -13.26
CA VAL A 430 29.64 -19.67 -13.83
C VAL A 430 28.53 -19.81 -12.79
N ALA A 431 28.46 -20.91 -12.04
CA ALA A 431 27.48 -21.12 -10.98
C ALA A 431 27.59 -20.05 -9.89
N SER A 432 28.80 -19.68 -9.46
CA SER A 432 29.02 -18.61 -8.48
C SER A 432 28.47 -17.27 -8.96
N LEU A 433 28.74 -16.90 -10.22
CA LEU A 433 28.26 -15.64 -10.78
C LEU A 433 26.75 -15.65 -11.06
N LEU A 434 26.18 -16.79 -11.45
CA LEU A 434 24.73 -17.00 -11.51
C LEU A 434 24.09 -16.86 -10.13
N LEU A 435 24.75 -17.40 -9.10
CA LEU A 435 24.36 -17.25 -7.71
C LEU A 435 24.62 -15.83 -7.18
N GLN A 436 25.22 -14.91 -7.93
CA GLN A 436 25.37 -13.51 -7.52
C GLN A 436 24.38 -12.56 -8.21
N GLY A 437 23.38 -13.08 -8.93
CA GLY A 437 22.41 -12.20 -9.60
C GLY A 437 22.80 -11.85 -11.04
N LYS A 438 24.03 -12.13 -11.47
CA LYS A 438 24.58 -11.64 -12.75
C LYS A 438 23.87 -12.23 -13.98
N THR A 439 23.77 -11.42 -15.05
CA THR A 439 23.19 -11.83 -16.34
C THR A 439 24.20 -12.65 -17.15
N TYR A 440 23.76 -13.43 -18.13
CA TYR A 440 24.69 -14.22 -18.96
C TYR A 440 25.71 -13.35 -19.69
N ARG A 441 25.31 -12.14 -20.09
CA ARG A 441 26.20 -11.13 -20.67
C ARG A 441 27.28 -10.68 -19.70
N THR A 442 26.88 -10.33 -18.48
CA THR A 442 27.83 -9.93 -17.43
C THR A 442 28.81 -11.05 -17.07
N ILE A 443 28.32 -12.29 -17.03
CA ILE A 443 29.16 -13.48 -16.78
C ILE A 443 30.14 -13.72 -17.93
N ALA A 444 29.68 -13.54 -19.16
CA ALA A 444 30.50 -13.65 -20.36
C ALA A 444 31.64 -12.63 -20.34
N ASP A 445 31.32 -11.37 -20.02
CA ASP A 445 32.30 -10.29 -19.92
C ASP A 445 33.32 -10.53 -18.79
N GLU A 446 32.88 -11.03 -17.63
CA GLU A 446 33.73 -11.22 -16.45
C GLU A 446 34.62 -12.47 -16.52
N LEU A 447 34.16 -13.51 -17.23
CA LEU A 447 34.95 -14.73 -17.47
C LEU A 447 35.70 -14.71 -18.80
N THR A 448 35.56 -13.62 -19.57
CA THR A 448 36.13 -13.45 -20.92
C THR A 448 35.76 -14.60 -21.86
N ILE A 449 34.47 -14.94 -21.90
CA ILE A 449 33.90 -16.00 -22.75
C ILE A 449 32.67 -15.49 -23.49
N SER A 450 32.17 -16.21 -24.50
CA SER A 450 30.95 -15.82 -25.19
C SER A 450 29.69 -16.12 -24.36
N GLU A 451 28.61 -15.36 -24.57
CA GLU A 451 27.31 -15.66 -23.95
C GLU A 451 26.80 -17.07 -24.28
N ASN A 452 27.11 -17.59 -25.47
CA ASN A 452 26.77 -18.96 -25.86
C ASN A 452 27.52 -19.99 -25.02
N THR A 453 28.78 -19.70 -24.67
CA THR A 453 29.60 -20.51 -23.76
C THR A 453 29.01 -20.49 -22.34
N VAL A 454 28.51 -19.33 -21.88
CA VAL A 454 27.81 -19.24 -20.59
C VAL A 454 26.54 -20.09 -20.59
N LYS A 455 25.71 -20.01 -21.64
CA LYS A 455 24.50 -20.84 -21.79
C LYS A 455 24.81 -22.34 -21.78
N TYR A 456 25.90 -22.74 -22.42
CA TYR A 456 26.39 -24.12 -22.41
C TYR A 456 26.73 -24.57 -20.97
N TYR A 457 27.50 -23.78 -20.23
CA TYR A 457 27.82 -24.11 -18.83
C TYR A 457 26.58 -24.14 -17.94
N VAL A 458 25.63 -23.21 -18.12
CA VAL A 458 24.36 -23.20 -17.37
C VAL A 458 23.57 -24.49 -17.63
N LYS A 459 23.46 -24.93 -18.89
CA LYS A 459 22.77 -26.17 -19.26
C LYS A 459 23.41 -27.39 -18.60
N ASN A 460 24.75 -27.46 -18.58
CA ASN A 460 25.47 -28.55 -17.94
C ASN A 460 25.32 -28.54 -16.41
N ILE A 461 25.37 -27.36 -15.78
CA ILE A 461 25.08 -27.19 -14.35
C ILE A 461 23.69 -27.72 -14.04
N TYR A 462 22.68 -27.31 -14.80
CA TYR A 462 21.30 -27.75 -14.59
C TYR A 462 21.12 -29.26 -14.76
N SER A 463 21.72 -29.83 -15.81
CA SER A 463 21.72 -31.28 -16.04
C SER A 463 22.36 -32.05 -14.87
N LYS A 464 23.51 -31.59 -14.38
CA LYS A 464 24.24 -32.23 -13.27
C LYS A 464 23.51 -32.18 -11.93
N PHE A 465 22.64 -31.20 -11.75
CA PHE A 465 21.81 -31.06 -10.54
C PHE A 465 20.37 -31.56 -10.74
N GLY A 466 20.00 -32.03 -11.94
CA GLY A 466 18.64 -32.52 -12.23
C GLY A 466 17.56 -31.44 -12.17
N ILE A 467 17.92 -30.19 -12.46
CA ILE A 467 17.06 -29.01 -12.34
C ILE A 467 16.82 -28.36 -13.70
N GLN A 468 15.80 -27.50 -13.78
CA GLN A 468 15.46 -26.79 -15.01
C GLN A 468 15.51 -25.27 -14.86
N SER A 469 15.66 -24.76 -13.63
CA SER A 469 15.63 -23.33 -13.37
C SER A 469 16.73 -22.84 -12.44
N ARG A 470 17.07 -21.57 -12.61
CA ARG A 470 17.97 -20.84 -11.71
C ARG A 470 17.46 -20.84 -10.27
N THR A 471 16.14 -20.75 -10.11
CA THR A 471 15.47 -20.77 -8.80
C THR A 471 15.65 -22.10 -8.10
N GLU A 472 15.57 -23.21 -8.83
CA GLU A 472 15.86 -24.55 -8.28
C GLU A 472 17.34 -24.71 -7.91
N LEU A 473 18.26 -24.18 -8.73
CA LEU A 473 19.69 -24.17 -8.39
C LEU A 473 19.92 -23.46 -7.06
N ILE A 474 19.29 -22.31 -6.87
CA ILE A 474 19.36 -21.54 -5.61
C ILE A 474 18.76 -22.33 -4.46
N HIS A 475 17.61 -22.98 -4.66
CA HIS A 475 16.94 -23.77 -3.63
C HIS A 475 17.80 -24.97 -3.18
N ILE A 476 18.42 -25.70 -4.11
CA ILE A 476 19.37 -26.78 -3.78
C ILE A 476 20.55 -26.24 -2.97
N MET A 477 21.02 -25.05 -3.29
CA MET A 477 22.15 -24.44 -2.60
C MET A 477 21.79 -23.90 -1.20
N LEU A 478 20.51 -23.69 -0.89
CA LEU A 478 20.03 -23.21 0.40
C LEU A 478 19.52 -24.35 1.33
N LYS A 479 19.08 -25.50 0.80
CA LYS A 479 18.33 -26.52 1.55
C LYS A 479 19.17 -27.51 2.40
N LYS A 480 20.26 -27.12 3.07
CA LYS A 480 20.93 -28.00 4.07
C LYS A 480 21.23 -27.37 5.42
N ASP A 481 20.47 -26.35 5.82
CA ASP A 481 20.51 -25.87 7.21
C ASP A 481 19.55 -26.68 8.12
N ASP A 482 18.62 -27.46 7.56
CA ASP A 482 17.58 -28.19 8.33
C ASP A 482 17.88 -29.69 8.56
N ALA A 483 18.93 -30.27 7.98
CA ALA A 483 19.17 -31.72 8.01
C ALA A 483 20.35 -32.17 8.89
N ALA A 484 20.90 -31.27 9.72
CA ALA A 484 22.02 -31.58 10.62
C ALA A 484 21.65 -31.53 12.12
N SER A 485 20.37 -31.42 12.46
CA SER A 485 19.88 -31.32 13.84
C SER A 485 19.07 -32.55 14.31
N THR A 486 19.16 -33.67 13.60
CA THR A 486 18.62 -34.96 14.04
C THR A 486 19.59 -36.07 13.63
N GLU A 487 20.64 -36.23 14.43
CA GLU A 487 21.28 -37.52 14.72
C GLU A 487 21.72 -37.51 16.19
#